data_AF-A0A699ZZV4-F1
#
_entry.id   AF-A0A699ZZV4-F1
#
_cell.length_a   1.000
_cell.length_b   1.000
_cell.length_c   1.000
_cell.angle_alpha   90.00
_cell.angle_beta   90.00
_cell.angle_gamma   90.00
#
_symmetry.space_group_name_H-M   'P 1'
#
loop_
_entity.id
_entity.type
_entity.pdbx_description
1 polymer ?
#
loop_
_entity_poly.entity_id
_entity_poly.type
_entity_poly.pdbx_seq_one_letter_code
_entity_poly.pdbx_strand_id
1 'polypeptide(L)'
;LPLVKLDDAHYKLVDQLEALVPPGEEPSLLQASALTVKGPVKFTKGVTVVGSVTFQAAPGASSPASLAAGTYTDTTLTVGEPALVPA
;
A
#
# COMPACT_ATOMS: atom_id res chain seq x y z
N LEU A 1 -1.28 -17.16 -8.72
CA LEU A 1 -1.58 -15.74 -8.99
C LEU A 1 -1.79 -15.07 -7.65
N PRO A 2 -1.07 -13.96 -7.35
CA PRO A 2 -1.25 -13.22 -6.11
C PRO A 2 -2.68 -12.69 -6.02
N LEU A 3 -3.32 -12.84 -4.86
CA LEU A 3 -4.66 -12.30 -4.63
C LEU A 3 -4.55 -10.83 -4.24
N VAL A 4 -4.82 -9.92 -5.17
CA VAL A 4 -4.78 -8.48 -4.91
C VAL A 4 -6.21 -7.96 -4.66
N LYS A 5 -6.47 -7.50 -3.44
CA LYS A 5 -7.70 -6.83 -3.02
C LYS A 5 -7.38 -5.36 -2.75
N LEU A 6 -7.93 -4.48 -3.58
CA LEU A 6 -7.83 -3.04 -3.41
C LEU A 6 -9.18 -2.51 -2.95
N ASP A 7 -9.16 -1.40 -2.22
CA ASP A 7 -10.39 -0.76 -1.73
C ASP A 7 -11.17 -0.15 -2.90
N ASP A 8 -12.32 -0.71 -3.27
CA ASP A 8 -13.15 -0.22 -4.38
C ASP A 8 -13.59 1.25 -4.23
N ALA A 9 -13.58 1.81 -3.02
CA ALA A 9 -13.95 3.20 -2.81
C ALA A 9 -12.83 4.18 -3.21
N HIS A 10 -11.57 3.74 -3.22
CA HIS A 10 -10.39 4.58 -3.41
C HIS A 10 -9.45 4.12 -4.55
N TYR A 11 -9.66 2.94 -5.11
CA TYR A 11 -8.81 2.38 -6.18
C TYR A 11 -9.58 1.97 -7.43
N LYS A 12 -10.87 2.33 -7.53
CA LYS A 12 -11.73 1.95 -8.66
C LYS A 12 -11.43 2.70 -9.95
N LEU A 13 -10.93 3.93 -9.86
CA LEU A 13 -10.51 4.70 -11.03
C LEU A 13 -9.00 4.54 -11.24
N VAL A 14 -8.60 4.39 -12.50
CA VAL A 14 -7.18 4.33 -12.89
C VAL A 14 -6.42 5.56 -12.38
N ASP A 15 -7.03 6.75 -12.46
CA ASP A 15 -6.49 8.01 -11.96
C ASP A 15 -6.16 7.95 -10.45
N GLN A 16 -7.03 7.32 -9.65
CA GLN A 16 -6.82 7.17 -8.21
C GLN A 16 -5.72 6.13 -7.92
N LEU A 17 -5.66 5.06 -8.71
CA LEU A 17 -4.59 4.08 -8.63
C LEU A 17 -3.24 4.71 -8.97
N GLU A 18 -3.13 5.50 -10.05
CA GLU A 18 -1.90 6.20 -10.41
C GLU A 18 -1.52 7.28 -9.39
N ALA A 19 -2.49 7.94 -8.76
CA ALA A 19 -2.24 8.90 -7.68
C ALA A 19 -1.64 8.24 -6.43
N LEU A 20 -2.04 7.01 -6.13
CA LEU A 20 -1.62 6.23 -4.95
C LEU A 20 -0.41 5.33 -5.23
N VAL A 21 -0.22 4.92 -6.48
CA VAL A 21 0.91 4.14 -6.99
C VAL A 21 1.46 4.86 -8.24
N PRO A 22 2.31 5.87 -8.06
CA PRO A 22 2.93 6.55 -9.19
C PRO A 22 3.78 5.58 -10.03
N PRO A 23 3.89 5.81 -11.35
CA PRO A 23 4.74 5.00 -12.21
C PRO A 23 6.19 5.03 -11.71
N GLY A 24 6.76 3.86 -11.40
CA GLY A 24 8.11 3.70 -10.84
C GLY A 24 8.20 3.59 -9.30
N GLU A 25 7.08 3.74 -8.59
CA GLU A 25 6.96 3.48 -7.13
C GLU A 25 6.19 2.20 -6.82
N GLU A 26 6.10 1.30 -7.81
CA GLU A 26 5.35 0.06 -7.72
C GLU A 26 5.99 -0.93 -6.72
N PRO A 27 5.18 -1.56 -5.86
CA PRO A 27 5.70 -2.58 -4.94
C PRO A 27 6.10 -3.84 -5.70
N SER A 28 7.15 -4.51 -5.21
CA SER A 28 7.52 -5.85 -5.69
C SER A 28 6.51 -6.88 -5.20
N LEU A 29 5.69 -7.41 -6.13
CA LEU A 29 4.68 -8.44 -5.85
C LEU A 29 5.12 -9.84 -6.31
N LEU A 30 6.37 -10.00 -6.75
CA LEU A 30 6.91 -11.28 -7.26
C LEU A 30 6.76 -12.43 -6.26
N GLN A 31 6.85 -12.13 -4.96
CA GLN A 31 6.72 -13.10 -3.87
C GLN A 31 5.42 -12.93 -3.06
N ALA A 32 4.50 -12.08 -3.53
CA ALA A 32 3.22 -11.87 -2.87
C ALA A 32 2.30 -13.07 -3.12
N SER A 33 1.63 -13.53 -2.07
CA SER A 33 0.53 -14.50 -2.14
C SER A 33 -0.83 -13.81 -2.04
N ALA A 34 -0.95 -12.80 -1.17
CA ALA A 34 -2.12 -11.95 -1.08
C ALA A 34 -1.72 -10.53 -0.68
N LEU A 35 -2.33 -9.53 -1.31
CA LEU A 35 -2.18 -8.12 -0.98
C LEU A 35 -3.57 -7.54 -0.77
N THR A 36 -3.86 -7.08 0.45
CA THR A 36 -5.12 -6.36 0.73
C THR A 36 -4.81 -4.93 1.09
N VAL A 37 -5.40 -3.95 0.39
CA VAL A 37 -5.26 -2.53 0.68
C VAL A 37 -6.63 -1.96 1.00
N LYS A 38 -6.78 -1.31 2.16
CA LYS A 38 -8.02 -0.68 2.61
C LYS A 38 -7.80 0.80 2.85
N GLY A 39 -8.57 1.66 2.20
CA GLY A 39 -8.44 3.12 2.28
C GLY A 39 -7.24 3.70 1.50
N PRO A 40 -7.01 5.01 1.57
CA PRO A 40 -6.04 5.72 0.72
C PRO A 40 -4.59 5.48 1.20
N VAL A 41 -3.94 4.43 0.68
CA VAL A 41 -2.54 4.10 0.97
C VAL A 41 -1.66 4.43 -0.22
N LYS A 42 -0.67 5.30 -0.03
CA LYS A 42 0.29 5.64 -1.07
C LYS A 42 1.52 4.74 -0.95
N PHE A 43 1.85 4.01 -2.00
CA PHE A 43 3.06 3.20 -2.06
C PHE A 43 4.26 4.10 -2.40
N THR A 44 5.41 3.81 -1.80
CA THR A 44 6.67 4.47 -2.12
C THR A 44 7.62 3.48 -2.79
N LYS A 45 8.59 4.02 -3.52
CA LYS A 45 9.63 3.20 -4.16
C LYS A 45 10.36 2.30 -3.15
N GLY A 46 10.46 1.00 -3.46
CA GLY A 46 11.22 0.04 -2.67
C GLY A 46 10.40 -0.79 -1.68
N VAL A 47 9.07 -0.76 -1.80
CA VAL A 47 8.19 -1.69 -1.07
C VAL A 47 8.29 -3.09 -1.68
N THR A 48 8.51 -4.11 -0.85
CA THR A 48 8.52 -5.52 -1.25
C THR A 48 7.48 -6.27 -0.45
N VAL A 49 6.61 -7.03 -1.13
CA VAL A 49 5.53 -7.79 -0.51
C VAL A 49 5.82 -9.28 -0.65
N VAL A 50 5.87 -9.98 0.48
CA VAL A 50 6.15 -11.42 0.57
C VAL A 50 5.02 -12.10 1.33
N GLY A 51 4.37 -13.11 0.75
CA GLY A 51 3.26 -13.82 1.40
C GLY A 51 1.96 -13.00 1.45
N SER A 52 1.24 -13.02 2.58
CA SER A 52 -0.08 -12.40 2.73
C SER A 52 -0.02 -11.10 3.53
N VAL A 53 -0.02 -9.95 2.84
CA VAL A 53 0.11 -8.63 3.48
C VAL A 53 -1.19 -7.84 3.40
N THR A 54 -1.54 -7.18 4.50
CA THR A 54 -2.70 -6.29 4.56
C THR A 54 -2.26 -4.89 4.98
N PHE A 55 -2.46 -3.91 4.10
CA PHE A 55 -2.29 -2.49 4.39
C PHE A 55 -3.65 -1.86 4.67
N GLN A 56 -3.80 -1.23 5.83
CA GLN A 56 -5.03 -0.58 6.22
C GLN A 56 -4.76 0.88 6.55
N ALA A 57 -5.38 1.81 5.83
CA ALA A 57 -5.35 3.21 6.18
C ALA A 57 -6.02 3.44 7.55
N ALA A 58 -5.48 4.34 8.38
CA ALA A 58 -6.12 4.69 9.63
C ALA A 58 -7.53 5.28 9.39
N PRO A 59 -8.55 4.86 10.15
CA PRO A 59 -9.90 5.37 10.00
C PRO A 59 -9.93 6.88 10.33
N GLY A 60 -10.37 7.70 9.37
CA GLY A 60 -10.43 9.16 9.51
C GLY A 60 -9.25 9.93 8.89
N ALA A 61 -8.28 9.25 8.29
CA ALA A 61 -7.22 9.91 7.53
C ALA A 61 -7.80 10.56 6.26
N SER A 62 -7.92 11.90 6.26
CA SER A 62 -8.33 12.68 5.08
C SER A 62 -7.21 12.82 4.03
N SER A 63 -6.01 12.30 4.32
CA SER A 63 -4.84 12.36 3.45
C SER A 63 -4.31 10.96 3.17
N PRO A 64 -3.78 10.71 1.95
CA PRO A 64 -3.21 9.41 1.60
C PRO A 64 -2.01 9.11 2.49
N ALA A 65 -2.05 7.95 3.16
CA ALA A 65 -1.01 7.54 4.08
C ALA A 65 0.14 6.89 3.31
N SER A 66 1.33 7.49 3.36
CA SER A 66 2.51 6.96 2.68
C SER A 66 3.07 5.74 3.41
N LEU A 67 3.17 4.64 2.68
CA LEU A 67 3.83 3.42 3.11
C LEU A 67 5.35 3.59 2.98
N ALA A 68 6.10 3.24 4.03
CA ALA A 68 7.56 3.30 4.00
C ALA A 68 8.15 2.21 3.08
N ALA A 69 9.28 2.51 2.46
CA ALA A 69 10.06 1.51 1.72
C ALA A 69 10.55 0.42 2.67
N GLY A 70 10.33 -0.84 2.31
CA GLY A 70 10.64 -1.96 3.19
C GLY A 70 10.07 -3.27 2.67
N THR A 71 10.51 -4.37 3.29
CA THR A 71 9.96 -5.70 3.02
C THR A 71 8.90 -6.03 4.05
N TYR A 72 7.69 -6.30 3.58
CA TYR A 72 6.56 -6.74 4.39
C TYR A 72 6.31 -8.21 4.12
N THR A 73 6.42 -9.03 5.16
CA THR A 73 6.25 -10.48 5.07
C THR A 73 5.09 -10.91 5.96
N ASP A 74 4.03 -11.43 5.36
CA ASP A 74 2.86 -12.02 6.04
C ASP A 74 2.31 -11.17 7.21
N THR A 75 2.23 -9.84 7.03
CA THR A 75 1.91 -8.91 8.11
C THR A 75 0.75 -7.98 7.79
N THR A 76 0.10 -7.47 8.83
CA THR A 76 -0.94 -6.45 8.71
C THR A 76 -0.41 -5.14 9.27
N LEU A 77 -0.32 -4.12 8.43
CA LEU A 77 0.16 -2.80 8.81
C LEU A 77 -0.95 -1.76 8.67
N THR A 78 -1.19 -1.01 9.74
CA THR A 78 -2.03 0.18 9.69
C THR A 78 -1.19 1.38 9.27
N VAL A 79 -1.46 1.95 8.09
CA VAL A 79 -0.76 3.11 7.52
C VAL A 79 -1.57 4.36 7.84
N GLY A 80 -1.07 5.27 8.67
CA GLY A 80 -1.90 6.42 9.05
C GLY A 80 -1.35 7.39 10.08
N GLU A 81 -0.08 7.29 10.42
CA GLU A 81 0.60 8.34 11.18
C GLU A 81 1.51 9.11 10.22
N PRO A 82 1.41 10.45 10.12
CA PRO A 82 2.37 11.24 9.37
C PRO A 82 3.66 11.34 10.20
N ALA A 83 4.45 10.27 10.25
CA ALA A 83 5.77 10.33 10.86
C ALA A 83 6.66 9.19 10.36
N LEU A 84 7.49 9.48 9.36
CA LEU A 84 8.95 9.31 9.43
C LEU A 84 9.56 9.54 8.03
N VAL A 85 9.97 10.80 7.82
CA VAL A 85 11.21 11.11 7.10
C VAL A 85 12.33 10.23 7.67
N PRO A 86 13.01 9.40 6.87
CA PRO A 86 14.26 8.82 7.32
C PRO A 86 15.36 9.90 7.28
N ALA A 87 15.81 10.26 8.48
CA ALA A 87 17.05 10.96 8.90
C ALA A 87 17.46 12.26 8.17
#